data_AF-A0A2A6J1L3-F1
#
_entry.id   AF-A0A2A6J1L3-F1
#
_cell.length_a   1.000
_cell.length_b   1.000
_cell.length_c   1.000
_cell.angle_alpha   90.00
_cell.angle_beta   90.00
_cell.angle_gamma   90.00
#
_symmetry.space_group_name_H-M   'P 1'
#
loop_
_entity.id
_entity.type
_entity.pdbx_description
1 polymer ?
#
loop_
_entity_poly.entity_id
_entity_poly.type
_entity_poly.pdbx_seq_one_letter_code
_entity_poly.pdbx_strand_id
1 'polypeptide(L)'
;PLIAHYHLRLGDESTALSAFQRIVNDQNGRDTADFLFLPVSDASASDPDHRGTHWSLLLVDRRNREGPAAYHYDSFRGQNDEFAAMLAQRLGTRLEPVRMTQQRNGYDCGVFVVDGTRALVRRLARRDRPAVLHLDNLVADREQLQRRLSTATNSARAGAAAAEPESSTQIADPAEFW
;
A
#
# COMPACT_ATOMS: atom_id res chain seq x y z
N PRO A 1 -1.70 -8.24 3.39
CA PRO A 1 -1.39 -7.27 2.30
C PRO A 1 -0.49 -7.84 1.20
N LEU A 2 0.69 -8.39 1.54
CA LEU A 2 1.64 -8.97 0.55
C LEU A 2 1.03 -10.12 -0.26
N ILE A 3 0.32 -11.03 0.39
CA ILE A 3 -0.35 -12.17 -0.26
C ILE A 3 -1.37 -11.71 -1.31
N ALA A 4 -2.16 -10.68 -1.01
CA ALA A 4 -3.15 -10.16 -1.94
C ALA A 4 -2.47 -9.49 -3.15
N HIS A 5 -1.40 -8.72 -2.94
CA HIS A 5 -0.63 -8.12 -4.03
C HIS A 5 0.07 -9.17 -4.91
N TYR A 6 0.59 -10.23 -4.29
CA TYR A 6 1.16 -11.39 -4.98
C TYR A 6 0.11 -12.06 -5.87
N HIS A 7 -1.05 -12.40 -5.32
CA HIS A 7 -2.12 -13.07 -6.07
C HIS A 7 -2.64 -12.21 -7.21
N LEU A 8 -2.81 -10.90 -6.99
CA LEU A 8 -3.17 -9.95 -8.04
C LEU A 8 -2.16 -9.99 -9.20
N ARG A 9 -0.86 -9.96 -8.89
CA ARG A 9 0.17 -9.83 -9.92
C ARG A 9 0.53 -11.15 -10.58
N LEU A 10 0.45 -12.28 -9.88
CA LEU A 10 1.11 -13.52 -10.30
C LEU A 10 0.27 -14.78 -10.11
N GLY A 11 -0.90 -14.67 -9.46
CA GLY A 11 -1.87 -15.77 -9.47
C GLY A 11 -2.34 -16.10 -10.89
N ASP A 12 -2.91 -17.28 -11.08
CA ASP A 12 -3.77 -17.53 -12.24
C ASP A 12 -4.95 -16.54 -12.27
N GLU A 13 -5.68 -16.50 -13.37
CA GLU A 13 -6.77 -15.53 -13.57
C GLU A 13 -7.85 -15.62 -12.47
N SER A 14 -8.22 -16.82 -12.05
CA SER A 14 -9.22 -17.04 -10.99
C SER A 14 -8.71 -16.56 -9.63
N THR A 15 -7.45 -16.87 -9.31
CA THR A 15 -6.78 -16.44 -8.08
C THR A 15 -6.64 -14.92 -8.03
N ALA A 16 -6.24 -14.28 -9.14
CA ALA A 16 -6.10 -12.84 -9.24
C ALA A 16 -7.46 -12.14 -9.13
N LEU A 17 -8.49 -12.66 -9.81
CA LEU A 17 -9.86 -12.14 -9.71
C LEU A 17 -10.41 -12.25 -8.29
N SER A 18 -10.20 -13.40 -7.64
CA SER A 18 -10.64 -13.62 -6.25
C SER A 18 -9.93 -12.67 -5.27
N ALA A 19 -8.61 -12.46 -5.46
CA ALA A 19 -7.85 -11.51 -4.65
C ALA A 19 -8.33 -10.07 -4.87
N PHE A 20 -8.63 -9.69 -6.11
CA PHE A 20 -9.17 -8.39 -6.46
C PHE A 20 -10.54 -8.16 -5.83
N GLN A 21 -11.47 -9.10 -5.99
CA GLN A 21 -12.82 -9.03 -5.41
C GLN A 21 -12.76 -8.89 -3.89
N ARG A 22 -11.85 -9.59 -3.20
CA ARG A 22 -11.63 -9.44 -1.76
C ARG A 22 -11.12 -8.06 -1.34
N ILE A 23 -10.43 -7.35 -2.22
CA ILE A 23 -9.93 -5.99 -1.94
C ILE A 23 -11.03 -4.95 -2.14
N VAL A 24 -11.85 -5.12 -3.17
CA VAL A 24 -12.80 -4.07 -3.60
C VAL A 24 -14.19 -4.22 -3.01
N ASN A 25 -14.58 -5.43 -2.62
CA ASN A 25 -15.89 -5.71 -2.07
C ASN A 25 -15.91 -5.55 -0.54
N ASP A 26 -16.99 -4.94 -0.04
CA ASP A 26 -17.29 -4.93 1.39
C ASP A 26 -17.80 -6.31 1.87
N GLN A 27 -18.07 -6.42 3.17
CA GLN A 27 -18.61 -7.63 3.80
C GLN A 27 -19.96 -8.12 3.24
N ASN A 28 -20.67 -7.27 2.49
CA ASN A 28 -21.94 -7.58 1.85
C ASN A 28 -21.77 -7.88 0.35
N GLY A 29 -20.52 -7.96 -0.14
CA GLY A 29 -20.21 -8.19 -1.55
C GLY A 29 -20.37 -6.97 -2.45
N ARG A 30 -20.50 -5.75 -1.89
CA ARG A 30 -20.64 -4.52 -2.70
C ARG A 30 -19.28 -3.96 -3.06
N ASP A 31 -19.06 -3.67 -4.34
CA ASP A 31 -17.85 -3.01 -4.84
C ASP A 31 -17.82 -1.53 -4.41
N THR A 32 -17.05 -1.22 -3.38
CA THR A 32 -17.02 0.10 -2.73
C THR A 32 -15.69 0.84 -2.93
N ALA A 33 -14.64 0.17 -3.40
CA ALA A 33 -13.32 0.76 -3.51
C ALA A 33 -13.15 1.56 -4.82
N ASP A 34 -13.35 2.87 -4.75
CA ASP A 34 -13.12 3.79 -5.88
C ASP A 34 -11.65 3.97 -6.23
N PHE A 35 -10.75 3.81 -5.26
CA PHE A 35 -9.31 4.00 -5.44
C PHE A 35 -8.54 2.85 -4.82
N LEU A 36 -7.55 2.33 -5.55
CA LEU A 36 -6.59 1.37 -5.04
C LEU A 36 -5.19 1.96 -5.09
N PHE A 37 -4.46 1.88 -3.97
CA PHE A 37 -3.05 2.24 -3.89
C PHE A 37 -2.25 0.96 -3.74
N LEU A 38 -1.48 0.61 -4.76
CA LEU A 38 -0.76 -0.65 -4.87
C LEU A 38 0.74 -0.38 -4.90
N PRO A 39 1.50 -0.70 -3.83
CA PRO A 39 2.95 -0.68 -3.87
C PRO A 39 3.47 -1.75 -4.83
N VAL A 40 4.22 -1.35 -5.84
CA VAL A 40 4.84 -2.25 -6.82
C VAL A 40 6.31 -2.43 -6.42
N SER A 41 6.80 -3.66 -6.48
CA SER A 41 8.21 -4.01 -6.24
C SER A 41 8.70 -4.94 -7.32
N ASP A 42 10.00 -4.92 -7.63
CA ASP A 42 10.69 -5.88 -8.49
C ASP A 42 10.98 -7.23 -7.81
N ALA A 43 10.51 -7.45 -6.57
CA ALA A 43 10.66 -8.73 -5.88
C ALA A 43 10.14 -9.92 -6.70
N SER A 44 10.84 -11.04 -6.62
CA SER A 44 10.43 -12.28 -7.24
C SER A 44 9.39 -12.96 -6.37
N ALA A 45 8.47 -13.63 -7.04
CA ALA A 45 7.47 -14.46 -6.41
C ALA A 45 7.89 -15.91 -6.23
N SER A 46 8.67 -16.41 -7.18
CA SER A 46 9.10 -17.80 -7.24
C SER A 46 10.46 -18.00 -6.56
N ASP A 47 11.20 -16.91 -6.35
CA ASP A 47 12.50 -16.92 -5.70
C ASP A 47 12.45 -16.11 -4.39
N PRO A 48 12.38 -16.76 -3.22
CA PRO A 48 12.31 -16.08 -1.93
C PRO A 48 13.60 -15.33 -1.56
N ASP A 49 14.73 -15.62 -2.23
CA ASP A 49 16.00 -14.92 -2.02
C ASP A 49 16.08 -13.62 -2.84
N HIS A 50 15.29 -13.50 -3.90
CA HIS A 50 15.13 -12.27 -4.66
C HIS A 50 14.06 -11.36 -4.05
N ARG A 51 14.43 -10.67 -2.97
CA ARG A 51 13.54 -9.86 -2.12
C ARG A 51 13.07 -8.52 -2.71
N GLY A 52 13.54 -8.17 -3.91
CA GLY A 52 13.30 -6.88 -4.54
C GLY A 52 14.26 -5.80 -4.08
N THR A 53 14.60 -4.89 -4.99
CA THR A 53 15.54 -3.78 -4.79
C THR A 53 14.87 -2.42 -4.90
N HIS A 54 13.67 -2.35 -5.49
CA HIS A 54 13.01 -1.10 -5.80
C HIS A 54 11.51 -1.13 -5.47
N TRP A 55 10.98 0.05 -5.12
CA TRP A 55 9.57 0.26 -4.84
C TRP A 55 9.03 1.43 -5.65
N SER A 56 7.84 1.25 -6.22
CA SER A 56 7.08 2.27 -6.93
C SER A 56 5.60 2.18 -6.54
N LEU A 57 4.77 3.10 -7.01
CA LEU A 57 3.34 3.15 -6.66
C LEU A 57 2.47 3.07 -7.90
N LEU A 58 1.45 2.20 -7.88
CA LEU A 58 0.36 2.21 -8.85
C LEU A 58 -0.92 2.68 -8.17
N LEU A 59 -1.50 3.79 -8.63
CA LEU A 59 -2.84 4.23 -8.27
C LEU A 59 -3.82 3.73 -9.33
N VAL A 60 -4.85 3.00 -8.92
CA VAL A 60 -5.98 2.66 -9.79
C VAL A 60 -7.18 3.51 -9.40
N ASP A 61 -7.71 4.25 -10.36
CA ASP A 61 -8.94 5.03 -10.26
C ASP A 61 -10.07 4.27 -10.93
N ARG A 62 -10.99 3.77 -10.11
CA ARG A 62 -12.10 2.91 -10.51
C ARG A 62 -13.42 3.66 -10.54
N ARG A 63 -13.46 4.97 -10.27
CA ARG A 63 -14.72 5.75 -10.20
C ARG A 63 -15.59 5.55 -11.44
N ASN A 64 -14.98 5.41 -12.61
CA ASN A 64 -15.64 4.82 -13.78
C ASN A 64 -15.33 3.32 -13.84
N ARG A 65 -16.32 2.49 -13.48
CA ARG A 65 -16.13 1.02 -13.41
C ARG A 65 -15.96 0.37 -14.79
N GLU A 66 -16.53 0.95 -15.84
CA GLU A 66 -16.45 0.47 -17.23
C GLU A 66 -15.11 0.81 -17.90
N GLY A 67 -14.35 1.74 -17.32
CA GLY A 67 -13.07 2.18 -17.87
C GLY A 67 -12.15 2.72 -16.78
N PRO A 68 -11.66 1.85 -15.87
CA PRO A 68 -10.77 2.26 -14.81
C PRO A 68 -9.40 2.65 -15.38
N ALA A 69 -8.80 3.69 -14.79
CA ALA A 69 -7.49 4.18 -15.17
C ALA A 69 -6.46 3.81 -14.12
N ALA A 70 -5.22 3.56 -14.54
CA ALA A 70 -4.08 3.35 -13.66
C ALA A 70 -3.00 4.40 -13.89
N TYR A 71 -2.31 4.80 -12.83
CA TYR A 71 -1.26 5.81 -12.84
C TYR A 71 -0.06 5.25 -12.09
N HIS A 72 1.07 5.06 -12.77
CA HIS A 72 2.30 4.52 -12.18
C HIS A 72 3.29 5.63 -11.87
N TYR A 73 3.74 5.68 -10.62
CA TYR A 73 4.68 6.66 -10.11
C TYR A 73 5.96 5.94 -9.68
N ASP A 74 7.02 6.19 -10.43
CA ASP A 74 8.35 5.64 -10.18
C ASP A 74 9.36 6.77 -9.96
N SER A 75 9.98 6.78 -8.77
CA SER A 75 11.00 7.76 -8.39
C SER A 75 12.39 7.41 -8.95
N PHE A 76 12.57 6.28 -9.63
CA PHE A 76 13.85 5.83 -10.14
C PHE A 76 13.77 5.30 -11.57
N ARG A 77 13.74 6.23 -12.53
CA ARG A 77 13.94 6.00 -13.96
C ARG A 77 13.04 4.92 -14.58
N GLY A 78 11.83 4.74 -14.05
CA GLY A 78 10.87 3.76 -14.58
C GLY A 78 11.30 2.29 -14.40
N GLN A 79 12.14 1.99 -13.41
CA GLN A 79 12.65 0.64 -13.18
C GLN A 79 11.53 -0.40 -12.97
N ASN A 80 10.35 0.01 -12.49
CA ASN A 80 9.19 -0.86 -12.33
C ASN A 80 8.11 -0.71 -13.42
N ASP A 81 8.39 -0.05 -14.55
CA ASP A 81 7.39 0.20 -15.60
C ASP A 81 6.75 -1.08 -16.13
N GLU A 82 7.54 -2.13 -16.39
CA GLU A 82 7.04 -3.42 -16.86
C GLU A 82 6.14 -4.10 -15.81
N PHE A 83 6.54 -4.06 -14.54
CA PHE A 83 5.77 -4.64 -13.45
C PHE A 83 4.45 -3.90 -13.22
N ALA A 84 4.47 -2.58 -13.37
CA ALA A 84 3.27 -1.75 -13.28
C ALA A 84 2.34 -1.98 -14.47
N ALA A 85 2.87 -2.09 -15.69
CA ALA A 85 2.10 -2.39 -16.89
C ALA A 85 1.43 -3.78 -16.81
N MET A 86 2.17 -4.80 -16.36
CA MET A 86 1.60 -6.14 -16.16
C MET A 86 0.49 -6.14 -15.11
N LEU A 87 0.67 -5.41 -14.00
CA LEU A 87 -0.36 -5.28 -12.98
C LEU A 87 -1.58 -4.50 -13.49
N ALA A 88 -1.37 -3.40 -14.23
CA ALA A 88 -2.44 -2.62 -14.84
C ALA A 88 -3.26 -3.45 -15.84
N GLN A 89 -2.60 -4.26 -16.67
CA GLN A 89 -3.24 -5.19 -17.60
C GLN A 89 -4.09 -6.22 -16.87
N ARG A 90 -3.53 -6.85 -15.82
CA ARG A 90 -4.25 -7.84 -15.00
C ARG A 90 -5.48 -7.27 -14.30
N LEU A 91 -5.46 -5.97 -14.00
CA LEU A 91 -6.60 -5.27 -13.42
C LEU A 91 -7.59 -4.73 -14.45
N GLY A 92 -7.35 -4.94 -15.75
CA GLY A 92 -8.21 -4.44 -16.83
C GLY A 92 -8.21 -2.91 -16.93
N THR A 93 -7.09 -2.26 -16.59
CA THR A 93 -6.99 -0.80 -16.50
C THR A 93 -6.18 -0.21 -17.65
N ARG A 94 -6.53 0.99 -18.08
CA ARG A 94 -5.69 1.77 -19.01
C ARG A 94 -4.60 2.48 -18.21
N LEU A 95 -3.33 2.24 -18.54
CA LEU A 95 -2.22 2.97 -17.94
C LEU A 95 -2.13 4.37 -18.55
N GLU A 96 -2.21 5.38 -17.70
CA GLU A 96 -2.14 6.79 -18.05
C GLU A 96 -0.77 7.39 -17.71
N PRO A 97 -0.21 8.25 -18.56
CA PRO A 97 1.08 8.85 -18.32
C PRO A 97 1.00 9.84 -17.16
N VAL A 98 1.89 9.65 -16.19
CA VAL A 98 2.13 10.59 -15.08
C VAL A 98 3.62 10.78 -14.89
N ARG A 99 3.97 11.74 -14.04
CA ARG A 99 5.35 12.06 -13.71
C ARG A 99 5.51 12.17 -12.21
N MET A 100 6.74 11.97 -11.75
CA MET A 100 7.11 11.98 -10.34
C MET A 100 8.52 12.55 -10.19
N THR A 101 8.73 13.32 -9.12
CA THR A 101 10.08 13.70 -8.69
C THR A 101 10.99 12.47 -8.61
N GLN A 102 12.17 12.56 -9.24
CA GLN A 102 13.16 11.50 -9.20
C GLN A 102 13.99 11.56 -7.90
N GLN A 103 14.15 10.41 -7.25
CA GLN A 103 15.00 10.28 -6.07
C GLN A 103 16.47 10.54 -6.44
N ARG A 104 17.22 11.11 -5.51
CA ARG A 104 18.65 11.43 -5.69
C ARG A 104 19.60 10.44 -5.02
N ASN A 105 19.05 9.43 -4.35
CA ASN A 105 19.80 8.40 -3.62
C ASN A 105 19.25 7.00 -3.97
N GLY A 106 19.88 5.94 -3.47
CA GLY A 106 19.49 4.55 -3.78
C GLY A 106 18.49 3.92 -2.81
N TYR A 107 17.90 4.67 -1.87
CA TYR A 107 17.24 4.06 -0.70
C TYR A 107 15.90 4.70 -0.30
N ASP A 108 15.47 5.78 -0.95
CA ASP A 108 14.24 6.49 -0.60
C ASP A 108 13.02 6.10 -1.43
N CYS A 109 13.14 5.15 -2.37
CA CYS A 109 12.02 4.69 -3.19
C CYS A 109 10.77 4.34 -2.35
N GLY A 110 10.94 3.66 -1.21
CA GLY A 110 9.84 3.38 -0.27
C GLY A 110 9.27 4.63 0.41
N VAL A 111 10.09 5.65 0.71
CA VAL A 111 9.62 6.93 1.28
C VAL A 111 8.77 7.66 0.24
N PHE A 112 9.22 7.68 -1.01
CA PHE A 112 8.51 8.25 -2.15
C PHE A 112 7.13 7.58 -2.38
N VAL A 113 7.02 6.26 -2.23
CA VAL A 113 5.73 5.55 -2.29
C VAL A 113 4.76 6.04 -1.20
N VAL A 114 5.23 6.17 0.04
CA VAL A 114 4.38 6.57 1.17
C VAL A 114 3.97 8.05 1.08
N ASP A 115 4.92 8.95 0.83
CA ASP A 115 4.63 10.37 0.70
C ASP A 115 3.84 10.68 -0.57
N GLY A 116 4.10 9.95 -1.66
CA GLY A 116 3.29 10.00 -2.89
C GLY A 116 1.85 9.60 -2.64
N THR A 117 1.62 8.49 -1.92
CA THR A 117 0.28 8.08 -1.48
C THR A 117 -0.41 9.17 -0.67
N ARG A 118 0.27 9.75 0.33
CA ARG A 118 -0.26 10.84 1.15
C ARG A 118 -0.60 12.08 0.32
N ALA A 119 0.23 12.44 -0.65
CA ALA A 119 -0.02 13.57 -1.55
C ALA A 119 -1.24 13.32 -2.44
N LEU A 120 -1.35 12.11 -3.01
CA LEU A 120 -2.49 11.71 -3.85
C LEU A 120 -3.80 11.70 -3.07
N VAL A 121 -3.83 11.09 -1.87
CA VAL A 121 -5.02 11.08 -1.00
C VAL A 121 -5.53 12.51 -0.75
N ARG A 122 -4.63 13.45 -0.43
CA ARG A 122 -4.98 14.86 -0.22
C ARG A 122 -5.53 15.54 -1.46
N ARG A 123 -5.09 15.15 -2.66
CA ARG A 123 -5.59 15.70 -3.92
C ARG A 123 -6.94 15.10 -4.30
N LEU A 124 -7.10 13.80 -4.13
CA LEU A 124 -8.34 13.08 -4.41
C LEU A 124 -9.49 13.51 -3.46
N ALA A 125 -9.16 13.93 -2.24
CA ALA A 125 -10.12 14.48 -1.29
C ALA A 125 -10.61 15.91 -1.63
N ARG A 126 -9.95 16.63 -2.57
CA ARG A 126 -10.38 17.97 -2.98
C ARG A 126 -11.52 17.90 -3.99
N ARG A 127 -12.47 18.83 -3.88
CA ARG A 127 -13.56 18.99 -4.87
C ARG A 127 -13.03 19.44 -6.23
N ASP A 128 -12.10 20.39 -6.23
CA ASP A 128 -11.42 20.89 -7.43
C ASP A 128 -10.08 20.17 -7.61
N ARG A 129 -10.16 18.91 -8.01
CA ARG A 129 -8.98 18.06 -8.24
C ARG A 129 -8.38 18.36 -9.61
N PRO A 130 -7.05 18.36 -9.73
CA PRO A 130 -6.40 18.53 -11.03
C PRO A 130 -6.79 17.37 -11.96
N ALA A 131 -6.92 17.66 -13.26
CA ALA A 131 -7.22 16.67 -14.28
C ALA A 131 -6.14 15.57 -14.39
N VAL A 132 -4.89 15.92 -14.05
CA VAL A 132 -3.76 14.98 -14.05
C VAL A 132 -3.08 14.96 -12.68
N LEU A 133 -2.73 13.77 -12.21
CA LEU A 133 -2.26 13.52 -10.84
C LEU A 133 -0.73 13.56 -10.68
N HIS A 134 -0.02 14.38 -11.48
CA HIS A 134 1.46 14.45 -11.47
C HIS A 134 2.08 14.74 -10.09
N LEU A 135 3.11 13.98 -9.73
CA LEU A 135 3.91 14.15 -8.51
C LEU A 135 5.26 14.82 -8.78
N ASP A 136 5.36 15.67 -9.80
CA ASP A 136 6.58 16.40 -10.22
C ASP A 136 7.21 17.25 -9.10
N ASN A 137 6.39 17.70 -8.14
CA ASN A 137 6.80 18.58 -7.03
C ASN A 137 6.77 17.85 -5.68
N LEU A 138 6.71 16.51 -5.69
CA LEU A 138 6.75 15.74 -4.45
C LEU A 138 8.12 15.89 -3.80
N VAL A 139 8.12 16.26 -2.51
CA VAL A 139 9.31 16.25 -1.66
C VAL A 139 9.14 15.10 -0.68
N ALA A 140 9.87 14.01 -0.92
CA ALA A 140 9.92 12.90 0.01
C ALA A 140 10.73 13.31 1.26
N ASP A 141 10.18 13.05 2.45
CA ASP A 141 10.76 13.48 3.71
C ASP A 141 10.83 12.29 4.67
N ARG A 142 11.98 11.62 4.63
CA ARG A 142 12.26 10.44 5.46
C ARG A 142 12.13 10.75 6.95
N GLU A 143 12.68 11.87 7.41
CA GLU A 143 12.66 12.21 8.83
C GLU A 143 11.22 12.41 9.31
N GLN A 144 10.41 13.14 8.55
CA GLN A 144 9.01 13.29 8.91
C GLN A 144 8.22 12.00 8.80
N LEU A 145 8.53 11.12 7.84
CA LEU A 145 7.95 9.79 7.81
C LEU A 145 8.28 9.01 9.09
N GLN A 146 9.55 8.99 9.50
CA GLN A 146 9.98 8.33 10.74
C GLN A 146 9.28 8.93 11.96
N ARG A 147 9.19 10.25 12.09
CA ARG A 147 8.46 10.91 13.19
C ARG A 147 7.01 10.44 13.27
N ARG A 148 6.29 10.38 12.13
CA ARG A 148 4.89 9.91 12.07
C ARG A 148 4.74 8.45 12.52
N LEU A 149 5.69 7.58 12.17
CA LEU A 149 5.69 6.17 12.58
C LEU A 149 6.01 6.00 14.07
N SER A 150 6.94 6.80 14.61
CA SER A 150 7.26 6.80 16.05
C SER A 150 6.07 7.27 16.89
N THR A 151 5.39 8.34 16.48
CA THR A 151 4.19 8.81 17.18
C THR A 151 3.06 7.78 17.16
N ALA A 152 2.83 7.12 16.02
CA ALA A 152 1.81 6.09 15.91
C ALA A 152 2.09 4.89 16.83
N THR A 153 3.35 4.46 16.90
CA THR A 153 3.80 3.39 17.82
C THR A 153 3.54 3.76 19.28
N ASN A 154 3.82 5.01 19.66
CA ASN A 154 3.59 5.49 21.02
C ASN A 154 2.09 5.57 21.36
N SER A 155 1.25 6.03 20.43
CA SER A 155 -0.21 6.04 20.61
C SER A 155 -0.80 4.64 20.71
N ALA A 156 -0.33 3.68 19.90
CA ALA A 156 -0.78 2.29 19.97
C ALA A 156 -0.39 1.62 21.30
N ARG A 157 0.83 1.87 21.79
CA ARG A 157 1.27 1.39 23.11
C ARG A 157 0.48 2.01 24.27
N ALA A 158 0.19 3.30 24.22
CA ALA A 158 -0.63 3.96 25.23
C ALA A 158 -2.08 3.44 25.23
N GLY A 159 -2.67 3.19 24.05
CA GLY A 159 -3.99 2.58 23.93
C GLY A 159 -4.04 1.13 24.44
N ALA A 160 -2.98 0.35 24.23
CA ALA A 160 -2.87 -1.01 24.76
C ALA A 160 -2.67 -1.04 26.29
N ALA A 161 -1.85 -0.14 26.84
CA ALA A 161 -1.65 -0.05 28.30
C ALA A 161 -2.90 0.43 29.07
N ALA A 162 -3.79 1.18 28.42
CA ALA A 162 -5.07 1.60 28.99
C ALA A 162 -6.17 0.51 28.93
N ALA A 163 -5.92 -0.61 28.24
CA ALA A 163 -6.91 -1.66 27.99
C ALA A 163 -6.70 -2.95 28.83
N GLU A 164 -5.67 -3.02 29.67
CA GLU A 164 -5.45 -4.14 30.60
C GLU A 164 -6.20 -3.88 31.93
N PRO A 165 -7.11 -4.77 32.38
CA PRO A 165 -7.67 -4.68 33.73
C PRO A 165 -6.68 -5.27 34.74
N GLU A 166 -6.38 -4.52 35.80
CA GLU A 166 -5.59 -5.00 36.94
C GLU A 166 -6.26 -6.24 37.57
N SER A 167 -5.63 -7.41 37.47
CA SER A 167 -6.00 -8.60 38.24
C SER A 167 -4.78 -9.08 39.04
N SER A 168 -4.69 -8.61 40.29
CA SER A 168 -3.80 -9.22 41.29
C SER A 168 -4.30 -10.61 41.66
N THR A 169 -3.58 -11.65 41.23
CA THR A 169 -3.78 -12.99 41.75
C THR A 169 -2.78 -13.25 42.86
N GLN A 170 -3.26 -13.23 44.10
CA GLN A 170 -2.58 -13.76 45.29
C GLN A 170 -2.72 -15.29 45.24
N ILE A 171 -1.64 -16.00 44.93
CA ILE A 171 -1.63 -17.48 44.95
C ILE A 171 -1.38 -17.92 46.40
N ALA A 172 -2.39 -18.54 47.00
CA ALA A 172 -2.26 -19.31 48.23
C ALA A 172 -1.62 -20.67 47.91
N ASP A 173 -0.69 -21.05 48.78
CA ASP A 173 0.04 -22.31 48.84
C ASP A 173 -0.90 -23.50 49.18
N PRO A 174 -0.77 -24.66 48.54
CA PRO A 174 -1.30 -25.90 49.12
C PRO A 174 -0.20 -26.95 49.24
N ALA A 175 0.39 -27.01 50.43
CA ALA A 175 0.79 -28.28 51.02
C ALA A 175 -0.47 -28.96 51.61
N GLU A 176 -0.45 -30.29 51.65
CA GLU A 176 -1.53 -31.22 52.04
C GLU A 176 -2.44 -31.70 50.90
N PHE A 177 -2.05 -32.79 50.23
CA PHE A 177 -2.73 -34.09 50.37
C PHE A 177 -1.86 -35.17 49.69
N TRP A 178 -1.32 -36.06 50.54
CA TRP A 178 -0.48 -37.26 50.32
C TRP A 178 1.03 -37.03 50.13
#